data_AF-A0A9E5WHC9-F1
#
_entry.id   AF-A0A9E5WHC9-F1
#
_cell.length_a   1.000
_cell.length_b   1.000
_cell.length_c   1.000
_cell.angle_alpha   90.00
_cell.angle_beta   90.00
_cell.angle_gamma   90.00
#
_symmetry.space_group_name_H-M   'P 1'
#
loop_
_entity.id
_entity.type
_entity.pdbx_description
1 polymer ?
#
loop_
_entity_poly.entity_id
_entity_poly.type
_entity_poly.pdbx_seq_one_letter_code
_entity_poly.pdbx_strand_id
1 'polypeptide(L)'
;MRGSPIVAERCLVATCAHLSLALIRDENFTMWLGVLSKVLPDTKNCSPILVPLRVSAEDVVCAEVGLSLDNAMARLRVETARYYLAAAAGRYKAWQDSAQAEVGAR
;
A
#
# COMPACT_ATOMS: atom_id res chain seq x y z
N MET A 1 19.94 6.43 7.70
CA MET A 1 19.49 7.57 6.89
C MET A 1 17.97 7.52 6.88
N ARG A 2 17.26 8.56 7.31
CA ARG A 2 15.78 8.58 7.20
C ARG A 2 15.43 8.91 5.75
N GLY A 3 14.72 8.03 5.06
CA GLY A 3 14.26 8.27 3.70
C GLY A 3 13.23 9.40 3.64
N SER A 4 12.96 9.94 2.45
CA SER A 4 11.86 10.89 2.26
C SER A 4 10.53 10.20 2.62
N PRO A 5 9.67 10.78 3.49
CA PRO A 5 8.40 10.16 3.90
C PRO A 5 7.50 9.80 2.71
N ILE A 6 7.45 10.66 1.68
CA ILE A 6 6.68 10.42 0.46
C ILE A 6 7.22 9.21 -0.31
N VAL A 7 8.54 9.02 -0.32
CA VAL A 7 9.17 7.86 -0.98
C VAL A 7 8.87 6.59 -0.20
N ALA A 8 8.90 6.64 1.14
CA ALA A 8 8.53 5.52 2.00
C ALA A 8 7.06 5.11 1.79
N GLU A 9 6.14 6.07 1.75
CA GLU A 9 4.72 5.83 1.46
C GLU A 9 4.51 5.13 0.11
N ARG A 10 5.16 5.63 -0.95
CA ARG A 10 5.09 5.02 -2.28
C ARG A 10 5.64 3.60 -2.29
N CYS A 11 6.75 3.37 -1.58
CA CYS A 11 7.35 2.06 -1.45
C CYS A 11 6.44 1.09 -0.68
N LEU A 12 5.81 1.54 0.40
CA LEU A 12 4.81 0.77 1.15
C LEU A 12 3.67 0.33 0.23
N VAL A 13 3.04 1.28 -0.46
CA VAL A 13 1.90 1.01 -1.36
C VAL A 13 2.28 0.02 -2.46
N ALA A 14 3.42 0.23 -3.12
CA ALA A 14 3.88 -0.65 -4.20
C ALA A 14 4.16 -2.07 -3.70
N THR A 15 4.80 -2.21 -2.54
CA THR A 15 5.13 -3.51 -1.95
C THR A 15 3.87 -4.25 -1.51
N CYS A 16 2.91 -3.56 -0.87
CA CYS A 16 1.63 -4.14 -0.48
C CYS A 16 0.80 -4.57 -1.69
N ALA A 17 0.83 -3.79 -2.78
CA ALA A 17 0.19 -4.14 -4.04
C ALA A 17 0.78 -5.42 -4.64
N HIS A 18 2.10 -5.53 -4.67
CA HIS A 18 2.77 -6.73 -5.17
C HIS A 18 2.42 -7.96 -4.32
N LEU A 19 2.55 -7.86 -2.99
CA LEU A 19 2.21 -8.94 -2.06
C LEU A 19 0.74 -9.36 -2.14
N SER A 20 -0.17 -8.42 -2.43
CA SER A 20 -1.59 -8.71 -2.60
C SER A 20 -1.88 -9.60 -3.82
N LEU A 21 -1.04 -9.50 -4.86
CA LEU A 21 -1.12 -10.30 -6.09
C LEU A 21 -0.28 -11.58 -6.01
N ALA A 22 0.70 -11.63 -5.11
CA ALA A 22 1.59 -12.78 -4.95
C ALA A 22 0.94 -13.95 -4.20
N LEU A 23 1.44 -15.15 -4.50
CA LEU A 23 1.21 -16.34 -3.68
C LEU A 23 2.25 -16.36 -2.55
N ILE A 24 1.88 -16.82 -1.36
CA ILE A 24 2.80 -16.92 -0.21
C ILE A 24 3.98 -17.86 -0.50
N ARG A 25 3.80 -18.81 -1.44
CA ARG A 25 4.85 -19.76 -1.88
C ARG A 25 5.81 -19.17 -2.92
N ASP A 26 5.64 -17.90 -3.30
CA ASP A 26 6.56 -17.22 -4.20
C ASP A 26 7.96 -17.15 -3.56
N GLU A 27 9.00 -17.49 -4.32
CA GLU A 27 10.39 -17.46 -3.88
C GLU A 27 10.83 -16.06 -3.41
N ASN A 28 10.17 -15.01 -3.90
CA ASN A 28 10.46 -13.63 -3.56
C ASN A 28 9.65 -13.14 -2.34
N PHE A 29 8.76 -13.95 -1.78
CA PHE A 29 7.87 -13.53 -0.70
C PHE A 29 8.66 -13.02 0.51
N THR A 30 9.66 -13.77 0.97
CA THR A 30 10.52 -13.37 2.10
C THR A 30 11.32 -12.09 1.81
N MET A 31 11.76 -11.89 0.55
CA MET A 31 12.42 -10.65 0.15
C MET A 31 11.48 -9.45 0.33
N TRP A 32 10.23 -9.56 -0.13
CA TRP A 32 9.24 -8.49 -0.01
C TRP A 32 8.81 -8.21 1.43
N LEU A 33 8.73 -9.24 2.28
CA LEU A 33 8.58 -9.04 3.73
C LEU A 33 9.74 -8.22 4.30
N GLY A 34 10.98 -8.55 3.91
CA GLY A 34 12.16 -7.79 4.32
C GLY A 34 12.15 -6.33 3.84
N VAL A 35 11.57 -6.05 2.67
CA VAL A 35 11.35 -4.68 2.19
C VAL A 35 10.33 -3.96 3.09
N LEU A 36 9.20 -4.58 3.40
CA LEU A 36 8.20 -3.98 4.31
C LEU A 36 8.81 -3.66 5.67
N SER A 37 9.53 -4.59 6.30
CA SER A 37 10.15 -4.37 7.62
C SER A 37 11.09 -3.16 7.64
N LYS A 38 11.76 -2.86 6.52
CA LYS A 38 12.66 -1.71 6.40
C LYS A 38 11.93 -0.39 6.17
N VAL A 39 10.81 -0.43 5.44
CA VAL A 39 10.05 0.78 5.06
C VAL A 39 9.09 1.23 6.17
N LEU A 40 8.47 0.28 6.88
CA LEU A 40 7.44 0.56 7.88
C LEU A 40 7.84 1.64 8.92
N PRO A 41 9.06 1.66 9.49
CA PRO A 41 9.47 2.69 10.45
C PRO A 41 9.40 4.12 9.91
N ASP A 42 9.66 4.31 8.62
CA ASP A 42 9.64 5.62 7.95
C ASP A 42 8.20 6.05 7.57
N THR A 43 7.21 5.18 7.76
CA THR A 43 5.78 5.44 7.45
C THR A 43 4.92 5.76 8.68
N LYS A 44 5.51 5.89 9.88
CA LYS A 44 4.74 6.17 11.12
C LYS A 44 3.87 7.43 11.03
N ASN A 45 4.35 8.45 10.32
CA ASN A 45 3.65 9.72 10.12
C ASN A 45 3.07 9.84 8.70
N CYS A 46 2.73 8.72 8.07
CA CYS A 46 2.17 8.72 6.72
C CYS A 46 0.81 9.40 6.66
N SER A 47 0.38 9.71 5.44
CA SER A 47 -0.98 10.17 5.16
C SER A 47 -2.03 9.29 5.86
N PRO A 48 -3.06 9.87 6.50
CA PRO A 48 -4.10 9.10 7.20
C PRO A 48 -4.77 8.02 6.34
N ILE A 49 -4.88 8.24 5.02
CA ILE A 49 -5.44 7.26 4.08
C ILE A 49 -4.63 5.95 4.00
N LEU A 50 -3.34 6.01 4.36
CA LEU A 50 -2.43 4.86 4.34
C LEU A 50 -2.38 4.13 5.68
N VAL A 51 -2.97 4.66 6.75
CA VAL A 51 -2.89 4.05 8.09
C VAL A 51 -3.43 2.62 8.10
N PRO A 52 -4.61 2.30 7.53
CA PRO A 52 -5.10 0.92 7.49
C PRO A 52 -4.15 -0.02 6.75
N LEU A 53 -3.60 0.44 5.62
CA LEU A 53 -2.65 -0.32 4.82
C LEU A 53 -1.35 -0.59 5.58
N ARG A 54 -0.79 0.44 6.24
CA ARG A 54 0.41 0.33 7.08
C ARG A 54 0.20 -0.69 8.21
N VAL A 55 -0.91 -0.62 8.92
CA VAL A 55 -1.23 -1.56 10.01
C VAL A 55 -1.33 -2.99 9.47
N SER A 56 -2.01 -3.20 8.34
CA SER A 56 -2.08 -4.54 7.74
C SER A 56 -0.71 -5.06 7.27
N ALA A 57 0.19 -4.18 6.83
CA ALA A 57 1.55 -4.55 6.47
C ALA A 57 2.40 -4.89 7.71
N GLU A 58 2.19 -4.20 8.83
CA GLU A 58 2.78 -4.55 10.14
C GLU A 58 2.30 -5.93 10.60
N ASP A 59 1.00 -6.21 10.50
CA ASP A 59 0.42 -7.51 10.82
C ASP A 59 1.10 -8.63 10.00
N VAL A 60 1.30 -8.43 8.70
CA VAL A 60 1.97 -9.40 7.81
C VAL A 60 3.44 -9.62 8.18
N VAL A 61 4.18 -8.57 8.52
CA VAL A 61 5.59 -8.68 8.93
C VAL A 61 5.75 -9.42 10.26
N CYS A 62 4.78 -9.25 11.17
CA CYS A 62 4.81 -9.86 12.50
C CYS A 62 4.14 -11.24 12.57
N ALA A 63 3.43 -11.67 11.53
CA ALA A 63 2.68 -12.92 11.54
C ALA A 63 3.59 -14.15 11.46
N GLU A 64 3.25 -15.16 12.26
CA GLU A 64 3.85 -16.49 12.17
C GLU A 64 3.36 -17.24 10.92
N VAL A 65 4.21 -18.12 10.38
CA VAL A 65 3.88 -18.94 9.20
C VAL A 65 2.66 -19.82 9.47
N GLY A 66 1.82 -19.99 8.43
CA GLY A 66 0.59 -20.77 8.50
C GLY A 66 -0.64 -19.86 8.58
N LEU A 67 -1.63 -20.25 9.39
CA LEU A 67 -2.94 -19.58 9.41
C LEU A 67 -2.85 -18.08 9.82
N SER A 68 -1.91 -17.73 10.70
CA SER A 68 -1.70 -16.34 11.11
C SER A 68 -1.29 -15.46 9.92
N LEU A 69 -0.28 -15.92 9.17
CA LEU A 69 0.17 -15.26 7.94
C LEU A 69 -0.92 -15.23 6.86
N ASP A 70 -1.66 -16.32 6.67
CA ASP A 70 -2.77 -16.37 5.70
C ASP A 70 -3.84 -15.30 6.02
N ASN A 71 -4.22 -15.17 7.29
CA ASN A 71 -5.17 -14.16 7.74
C ASN A 71 -4.62 -12.73 7.58
N ALA A 72 -3.36 -12.50 7.92
CA ALA A 72 -2.70 -11.21 7.75
C ALA A 72 -2.65 -10.81 6.26
N MET A 73 -2.32 -11.76 5.38
CA MET A 73 -2.31 -11.55 3.93
C MET A 73 -3.72 -11.29 3.37
N ALA A 74 -4.75 -11.98 3.88
CA ALA A 74 -6.13 -11.70 3.49
C ALA A 74 -6.54 -10.27 3.85
N ARG A 75 -6.18 -9.80 5.06
CA ARG A 75 -6.42 -8.42 5.48
C ARG A 75 -5.63 -7.42 4.63
N LEU A 76 -4.35 -7.68 4.36
CA LEU A 76 -3.51 -6.84 3.49
C LEU A 76 -4.14 -6.64 2.12
N ARG A 77 -4.69 -7.70 1.51
CA ARG A 77 -5.39 -7.64 0.22
C ARG A 77 -6.61 -6.72 0.27
N VAL A 78 -7.43 -6.84 1.32
CA VAL A 78 -8.63 -5.99 1.51
C VAL A 78 -8.24 -4.52 1.64
N GLU A 79 -7.26 -4.20 2.48
CA GLU A 79 -6.84 -2.80 2.70
C GLU A 79 -6.13 -2.22 1.47
N THR A 80 -5.36 -3.03 0.75
CA THR A 80 -4.78 -2.65 -0.55
C THR A 80 -5.86 -2.31 -1.56
N ALA A 81 -6.89 -3.15 -1.68
CA ALA A 81 -8.02 -2.89 -2.58
C ALA A 81 -8.78 -1.61 -2.20
N ARG A 82 -9.03 -1.39 -0.90
CA ARG A 82 -9.67 -0.17 -0.38
C ARG A 82 -8.87 1.09 -0.69
N TYR A 83 -7.55 1.04 -0.50
CA TYR A 83 -6.67 2.14 -0.86
C TYR A 83 -6.77 2.48 -2.35
N TYR A 84 -6.67 1.48 -3.24
CA TYR A 84 -6.74 1.72 -4.67
C TYR A 84 -8.12 2.19 -5.14
N LEU A 85 -9.20 1.73 -4.51
CA LEU A 85 -10.55 2.22 -4.78
C LEU A 85 -10.65 3.73 -4.49
N ALA A 86 -10.21 4.16 -3.31
CA ALA A 86 -10.22 5.57 -2.93
C ALA A 86 -9.29 6.41 -3.82
N ALA A 87 -8.09 5.91 -4.12
CA ALA A 87 -7.15 6.57 -5.00
C ALA A 87 -7.68 6.70 -6.44
N ALA A 88 -8.36 5.67 -6.95
CA ALA A 88 -8.98 5.71 -8.27
C ALA A 88 -10.11 6.74 -8.33
N ALA A 89 -10.99 6.80 -7.33
CA ALA A 89 -12.04 7.80 -7.25
C ALA A 89 -11.47 9.24 -7.24
N GLY A 90 -10.43 9.47 -6.43
CA GLY A 90 -9.76 10.78 -6.39
C GLY A 90 -9.09 11.16 -7.70
N ARG A 91 -8.39 10.23 -8.35
CA ARG A 91 -7.74 10.44 -9.66
C ARG A 91 -8.76 10.69 -10.77
N TYR A 92 -9.86 9.95 -10.77
CA TYR A 92 -10.94 10.13 -11.74
C TYR A 92 -11.57 11.52 -11.61
N LYS A 93 -11.88 11.96 -10.39
CA LYS A 93 -12.39 13.31 -10.14
C LYS A 93 -11.40 14.38 -10.62
N ALA A 94 -10.13 14.26 -10.29
CA ALA A 94 -9.10 15.21 -10.73
C ALA A 94 -8.99 15.30 -12.26
N TRP A 95 -9.12 14.17 -12.96
CA TRP A 95 -9.13 14.12 -14.42
C TRP A 95 -10.39 14.79 -15.02
N GLN A 96 -11.56 14.60 -14.41
CA GLN A 96 -12.78 15.30 -14.83
C GLN A 96 -12.66 16.82 -14.65
N ASP A 97 -12.14 17.26 -13.50
CA ASP A 97 -11.96 18.68 -13.18
C ASP A 97 -10.97 19.34 -14.16
N SER A 98 -9.87 18.67 -14.52
CA SER A 98 -8.92 19.18 -15.52
C SER A 98 -9.53 19.26 -16.92
N ALA A 99 -10.33 18.27 -17.32
CA ALA A 99 -10.98 18.28 -18.62
C ALA A 99 -12.01 19.41 -18.75
N GLN A 100 -12.72 19.75 -17.67
CA GLN A 100 -13.68 20.86 -17.66
C GLN A 100 -13.00 22.23 -17.66
N ALA A 101 -11.86 22.38 -16.97
CA ALA A 101 -11.09 23.62 -16.95
C ALA A 101 -10.54 24.00 -18.34
N GLU A 102 -10.14 23.00 -19.14
CA GLU A 102 -9.66 23.22 -20.51
C GLU A 102 -10.77 23.66 -21.48
N VAL A 103 -12.02 23.25 -21.23
CA VAL A 103 -13.18 23.65 -22.04
C VAL A 103 -13.65 25.07 -21.69
N GLY A 104 -13.60 25.47 -20.41
CA GLY A 104 -14.00 26.83 -19.99
C GLY A 104 -12.98 27.93 -20.28
N ALA A 105 -11.73 27.56 -20.63
CA ALA A 105 -10.66 28.48 -21.02
C ALA A 105 -10.59 28.74 -22.53
N ARG A 106 -11.49 28.14 -23.32
CA ARG A 106 -11.65 28.34 -24.77
C ARG A 106 -12.95 29.06 -25.07
#